data_AF-A0A840ZPL7-F1
#
_entry.id   AF-A0A840ZPL7-F1
#
_cell.length_a   1.000
_cell.length_b   1.000
_cell.length_c   1.000
_cell.angle_alpha   90.00
_cell.angle_beta   90.00
_cell.angle_gamma   90.00
#
_symmetry.space_group_name_H-M   'P 1'
#
loop_
_entity.id
_entity.type
_entity.pdbx_description
1 polymer ?
#
loop_
_entity_poly.entity_id
_entity_poly.type
_entity_poly.pdbx_seq_one_letter_code
_entity_poly.pdbx_strand_id
1 'polypeptide(L)'
;MNLVAAPTAPVATLPEHIRPQVSKLKAAVFVEPGRIALQDKPAPDVGALDALLRITTTTICGTDVHILRGEYPVAKRLTVGHEPVGVIEKLGSAVQGYREGQRVVADAI
;
A
#
# COMPACT_ATOMS: atom_id res chain seq x y z
N MET A 1 -0.39 -8.96 5.00
CA MET A 1 -0.13 -8.36 3.68
C MET A 1 0.20 -6.88 3.91
N ASN A 2 1.42 -6.42 3.62
CA ASN A 2 1.79 -5.01 3.79
C ASN A 2 1.35 -4.24 2.55
N LEU A 3 0.16 -3.61 2.60
CA LEU A 3 -0.35 -2.77 1.52
C LEU A 3 0.28 -1.37 1.63
N VAL A 4 0.99 -0.93 0.59
CA VAL A 4 1.62 0.40 0.55
C VAL A 4 1.34 1.07 -0.79
N ALA A 5 0.82 2.30 -0.74
CA ALA A 5 0.47 3.09 -1.91
C ALA A 5 1.70 3.74 -2.58
N ALA A 6 2.00 3.35 -3.82
CA ALA A 6 2.92 4.11 -4.67
C ALA A 6 2.25 5.41 -5.19
N PRO A 7 3.00 6.49 -5.49
CA PRO A 7 2.45 7.77 -5.91
C PRO A 7 2.01 7.71 -7.38
N THR A 8 0.98 8.49 -7.73
CA THR A 8 0.51 8.69 -9.10
C THR A 8 1.26 9.84 -9.77
N ALA A 9 2.40 9.56 -10.39
CA ALA A 9 3.02 10.47 -11.36
C ALA A 9 2.97 9.83 -12.76
N PRO A 10 2.85 10.60 -13.85
CA PRO A 10 2.86 10.07 -15.20
C PRO A 10 4.24 9.47 -15.48
N VAL A 11 4.29 8.16 -15.73
CA VAL A 11 5.53 7.46 -16.10
C VAL A 11 5.86 7.84 -17.54
N ALA A 12 6.70 8.86 -17.69
CA ALA A 12 7.44 9.06 -18.94
C ALA A 12 8.29 7.82 -19.18
N THR A 13 8.29 7.33 -20.42
CA THR A 13 9.05 6.16 -20.88
C THR A 13 10.55 6.42 -20.79
N LEU A 14 11.13 6.22 -19.61
CA LEU A 14 12.58 6.22 -19.39
C LEU A 14 13.06 4.78 -19.21
N PRO A 15 14.29 4.46 -19.68
CA PRO A 15 14.88 3.14 -19.52
C PRO A 15 15.01 2.79 -18.03
N GLU A 16 14.93 1.49 -17.72
CA GLU A 16 14.71 0.94 -16.37
C GLU A 16 15.69 1.46 -15.31
N HIS A 17 16.92 1.82 -15.71
CA HIS A 17 17.99 2.34 -14.86
C HIS A 17 17.83 3.83 -14.45
N ILE A 18 16.87 4.57 -15.01
CA ILE A 18 16.62 6.01 -14.73
C ILE A 18 15.24 6.22 -14.07
N ARG A 19 14.53 5.16 -13.68
CA ARG A 19 13.31 5.34 -12.88
C ARG A 19 13.72 5.84 -11.49
N PRO A 20 13.16 6.96 -10.99
CA PRO A 20 13.41 7.38 -9.62
C PRO A 20 12.93 6.26 -8.71
N GLN A 21 13.86 5.64 -7.97
CA GLN A 21 13.54 4.80 -6.83
C GLN A 21 12.61 5.63 -5.95
N VAL A 22 11.34 5.25 -5.85
CA VAL A 22 10.36 6.01 -5.09
C VAL A 22 10.73 5.86 -3.62
N SER A 23 11.60 6.75 -3.15
CA SER A 23 12.32 6.56 -1.89
C SER A 23 11.41 6.71 -0.67
N LYS A 24 10.24 7.37 -0.82
CA LYS A 24 9.24 7.56 0.24
C LYS A 24 7.82 7.61 -0.32
N LEU A 25 6.89 6.98 0.39
CA LEU A 25 5.46 6.85 0.11
C LEU A 25 4.66 7.39 1.30
N LYS A 26 3.52 8.04 1.03
CA LYS A 26 2.62 8.48 2.10
C LYS A 26 1.73 7.30 2.55
N ALA A 27 1.65 7.11 3.86
CA ALA A 27 0.80 6.11 4.48
C ALA A 27 0.00 6.73 5.63
N ALA A 28 -1.26 6.34 5.78
CA ALA A 28 -2.03 6.61 6.98
C ALA A 28 -1.57 5.64 8.08
N VAL A 29 -1.04 6.17 9.18
CA VAL A 29 -0.38 5.39 10.23
C VAL A 29 -1.08 5.58 11.56
N PHE A 30 -1.46 4.48 12.20
CA PHE A 30 -1.94 4.49 13.58
C PHE A 30 -0.80 4.86 14.54
N VAL A 31 -0.96 5.99 15.25
CA VAL A 31 0.01 6.46 16.23
C VAL A 31 -0.37 6.01 17.63
N GLU A 32 -1.62 6.30 18.01
CA GLU A 32 -2.22 6.05 19.32
C GLU A 32 -3.74 6.24 19.22
N PRO A 33 -4.53 5.79 20.22
CA PRO A 33 -5.96 6.03 20.25
C PRO A 33 -6.29 7.52 20.07
N GLY A 34 -7.23 7.82 19.18
CA GLY A 34 -7.61 9.16 18.74
C GLY A 34 -6.73 9.75 17.64
N ARG A 35 -5.67 9.07 17.19
CA ARG A 35 -4.70 9.64 16.23
C ARG A 35 -4.20 8.67 15.17
N ILE A 36 -4.64 8.92 13.94
CA ILE A 36 -4.03 8.44 12.69
C ILE A 36 -3.37 9.63 12.00
N ALA A 37 -2.15 9.46 11.48
CA ALA A 37 -1.40 10.53 10.83
C ALA A 37 -0.81 10.06 9.49
N LEU A 38 -0.72 10.96 8.52
CA LEU A 38 0.05 10.70 7.30
C LEU A 38 1.54 10.75 7.61
N GLN A 39 2.26 9.68 7.29
CA GLN A 39 3.71 9.57 7.45
C GLN A 39 4.36 9.10 6.16
N ASP A 40 5.62 9.48 5.97
CA ASP A 40 6.47 8.92 4.92
C ASP A 40 7.00 7.54 5.35
N LYS A 41 6.85 6.54 4.49
CA LYS A 41 7.41 5.19 4.62
C LYS A 41 8.25 4.85 3.39
N PRO A 42 9.33 4.06 3.51
CA PRO A 42 10.01 3.55 2.34
C PRO A 42 9.06 2.68 1.50
N ALA A 43 9.29 2.63 0.20
CA ALA A 43 8.67 1.59 -0.62
C ALA A 43 9.07 0.21 -0.08
N PRO A 44 8.13 -0.74 0.05
CA PRO A 44 8.45 -2.07 0.52
C PRO A 44 9.21 -2.85 -0.55
N ASP A 45 10.11 -3.72 -0.11
CA ASP A 45 10.70 -4.73 -0.99
C ASP A 45 9.64 -5.74 -1.42
N VAL A 46 9.79 -6.27 -2.64
CA VAL A 46 8.88 -7.27 -3.21
C VAL A 46 9.53 -8.63 -3.14
N GLY A 47 9.05 -9.49 -2.24
CA GLY A 47 9.47 -10.88 -2.14
C GLY A 47 8.96 -11.71 -3.32
N ALA A 48 9.43 -12.96 -3.42
CA ALA A 48 9.13 -13.82 -4.57
C ALA A 48 7.63 -14.10 -4.77
N LEU A 49 6.84 -14.08 -3.70
CA LEU A 49 5.38 -14.33 -3.72
C LEU A 49 4.54 -13.07 -3.53
N ASP A 50 5.18 -11.90 -3.45
CA ASP A 50 4.48 -10.64 -3.17
C ASP A 50 4.03 -9.95 -4.45
N ALA A 51 3.04 -9.06 -4.32
CA ALA A 51 2.69 -8.09 -5.34
C ALA A 51 2.73 -6.68 -4.73
N LEU A 52 3.44 -5.76 -5.38
CA LEU A 52 3.39 -4.34 -5.04
C LEU A 52 2.28 -3.68 -5.83
N LEU A 53 1.30 -3.13 -5.13
CA LEU A 53 0.18 -2.42 -5.74
C LEU A 53 0.38 -0.91 -5.61
N ARG A 54 0.27 -0.20 -6.72
CA ARG A 54 0.05 1.25 -6.69
C ARG A 54 -1.42 1.51 -6.39
N ILE A 55 -1.70 1.84 -5.12
CA ILE A 55 -3.07 2.14 -4.68
C ILE A 55 -3.58 3.40 -5.38
N THR A 56 -4.75 3.30 -5.99
CA THR A 56 -5.43 4.43 -6.63
C THR A 56 -6.55 4.99 -5.76
N THR A 57 -7.22 4.12 -5.00
CA THR A 57 -8.33 4.47 -4.11
C THR A 57 -8.43 3.42 -3.02
N THR A 58 -8.81 3.83 -1.82
CA THR A 58 -9.25 2.96 -0.73
C THR A 58 -10.43 3.63 -0.05
N THR A 59 -11.32 2.86 0.54
CA THR A 59 -12.42 3.36 1.37
C THR A 59 -12.03 3.35 2.84
N ILE A 60 -12.86 4.01 3.66
CA ILE A 60 -12.79 3.96 5.13
C ILE A 60 -13.89 3.02 5.59
N CYS A 61 -13.51 1.97 6.30
CA CYS A 61 -14.45 1.02 6.89
C CYS A 61 -14.70 1.35 8.37
N GLY A 62 -15.79 0.81 8.93
CA GLY A 62 -16.06 0.89 10.37
C GLY A 62 -14.90 0.38 11.22
N THR A 63 -14.18 -0.66 10.77
CA THR A 63 -13.00 -1.20 11.45
C THR A 63 -11.88 -0.17 11.57
N ASP A 64 -11.67 0.71 10.58
CA ASP A 64 -10.66 1.78 10.68
C ASP A 64 -11.03 2.79 11.78
N VAL A 65 -12.33 3.04 11.99
CA VAL A 65 -12.85 3.90 13.06
C VAL A 65 -12.67 3.25 14.43
N HIS A 66 -12.95 1.95 14.55
CA HIS A 66 -12.70 1.20 15.79
C HIS A 66 -11.19 1.16 16.12
N ILE A 67 -10.32 1.02 15.13
CA ILE A 67 -8.86 1.16 15.28
C ILE A 67 -8.50 2.56 15.76
N LEU A 68 -9.04 3.61 15.14
CA LEU A 68 -8.81 4.99 15.55
C LEU A 68 -9.20 5.20 17.02
N ARG A 69 -10.28 4.60 17.49
CA ARG A 69 -10.72 4.69 18.90
C ARG A 69 -9.91 3.84 19.87
N GLY A 70 -9.00 2.99 19.37
CA GLY A 70 -8.23 2.06 20.19
C GLY A 70 -9.04 0.85 20.67
N GLU A 71 -10.16 0.54 20.02
CA GLU A 71 -11.05 -0.57 20.37
C GLU A 71 -10.55 -1.92 19.81
N TYR A 72 -9.63 -1.88 18.84
CA TYR A 72 -8.90 -3.04 18.36
C TYR A 72 -7.44 -3.03 18.82
N PRO A 73 -6.88 -4.19 19.26
CA PRO A 73 -5.49 -4.30 19.65
C PRO A 73 -4.59 -4.29 18.40
N VAL A 74 -4.22 -3.10 17.93
CA VAL A 74 -3.27 -2.92 16.82
C VAL A 74 -1.93 -2.40 17.30
N ALA A 75 -0.87 -2.78 16.60
CA ALA A 75 0.46 -2.26 16.86
C ALA A 75 0.56 -0.77 16.50
N LYS A 76 1.29 0.01 17.32
CA LYS A 76 1.71 1.34 16.91
C LYS A 76 2.54 1.25 15.61
N ARG A 77 2.38 2.23 14.73
CA ARG A 77 2.99 2.30 13.38
C ARG A 77 2.35 1.41 12.31
N LEU A 78 1.23 0.75 12.61
CA LEU A 78 0.42 0.05 11.62
C LEU A 78 -0.03 1.02 10.51
N THR A 79 0.13 0.62 9.25
CA THR A 79 -0.54 1.30 8.13
C THR A 79 -1.99 0.87 8.14
N VAL A 80 -2.92 1.82 8.22
CA VAL A 80 -4.37 1.56 8.23
C VAL A 80 -4.96 1.56 6.81
N GLY A 81 -6.17 1.02 6.66
CA GLY A 81 -6.83 0.81 5.38
C GLY A 81 -6.69 -0.63 4.90
N HIS A 82 -7.83 -1.28 4.64
CA HIS A 82 -7.92 -2.68 4.24
C HIS A 82 -8.83 -2.91 3.03
N GLU A 83 -9.34 -1.84 2.41
CA GLU A 83 -10.22 -1.92 1.24
C GLU A 83 -9.61 -1.24 -0.02
N PRO A 84 -8.34 -1.52 -0.41
CA PRO A 84 -7.73 -0.80 -1.51
C PRO A 84 -8.01 -1.41 -2.89
N VAL A 85 -8.12 -0.52 -3.87
CA VAL A 85 -8.09 -0.81 -5.31
C VAL A 85 -6.86 -0.14 -5.92
N GLY A 86 -6.17 -0.88 -6.78
CA GLY A 86 -4.93 -0.39 -7.38
C GLY A 86 -4.55 -1.07 -8.68
N VAL A 87 -3.33 -0.78 -9.10
CA VAL A 87 -2.68 -1.39 -10.25
C VAL A 87 -1.46 -2.14 -9.76
N ILE A 88 -1.23 -3.34 -10.26
CA ILE A 88 0.00 -4.10 -9.98
C ILE A 88 1.18 -3.33 -10.58
N GLU A 89 2.03 -2.79 -9.72
CA GLU A 89 3.25 -2.05 -10.11
C GLU A 89 4.42 -3.02 -10.30
N LYS A 90 4.53 -4.05 -9.46
CA LYS A 90 5.57 -5.07 -9.54
C LYS A 90 5.11 -6.42 -9.00
N LEU A 91 5.53 -7.50 -9.64
CA LEU A 91 5.30 -8.87 -9.16
C LEU A 91 6.58 -9.52 -8.65
N GLY A 92 6.43 -10.36 -7.62
CA GLY A 92 7.45 -11.30 -7.21
C GLY A 92 7.69 -12.37 -8.28
N SER A 93 8.91 -12.90 -8.33
CA SER A 93 9.35 -13.85 -9.37
C SER A 93 8.58 -15.18 -9.40
N ALA A 94 7.91 -15.55 -8.31
CA ALA A 94 7.13 -16.77 -8.18
C ALA A 94 5.61 -16.55 -8.24
N VAL A 95 5.14 -15.31 -8.49
CA VAL A 95 3.71 -15.03 -8.65
C VAL A 95 3.24 -15.47 -10.04
N GLN A 96 2.13 -16.21 -10.09
CA GLN A 96 1.52 -16.71 -11.32
C GLN A 96 0.08 -16.20 -11.46
N GLY A 97 -0.44 -16.17 -12.69
CA GLY A 97 -1.83 -15.80 -12.97
C GLY A 97 -2.14 -14.30 -12.99
N TYR A 98 -1.16 -13.45 -12.66
CA TYR A 98 -1.28 -11.98 -12.67
C TYR A 98 -0.25 -11.35 -13.61
N ARG A 99 -0.49 -10.09 -13.98
CA ARG A 99 0.45 -9.30 -14.79
C ARG A 99 0.64 -7.90 -14.21
N GLU A 100 1.84 -7.35 -14.32
CA GLU A 100 2.10 -5.94 -14.04
C GLU A 100 1.23 -5.06 -14.96
N GLY A 101 0.73 -3.93 -14.43
CA GLY A 101 -0.26 -3.08 -15.09
C GLY A 101 -1.72 -3.55 -14.95
N GLN A 102 -1.97 -4.75 -14.42
CA GLN A 102 -3.32 -5.23 -14.17
C GLN A 102 -4.00 -4.46 -13.03
N ARG A 103 -5.27 -4.10 -13.20
CA ARG A 103 -6.09 -3.53 -12.15
C ARG A 103 -6.63 -4.63 -11.23
N VAL A 104 -6.46 -4.45 -9.93
CA VAL A 104 -6.83 -5.43 -8.90
C VAL A 104 -7.45 -4.75 -7.68
N VAL A 105 -8.24 -5.51 -6.95
CA VAL A 105 -8.70 -5.20 -5.59
C VAL A 105 -7.98 -6.16 -4.64
N ALA A 106 -7.50 -5.65 -3.51
CA ALA A 106 -7.05 -6.50 -2.41
C ALA A 106 -8.15 -6.50 -1.36
N ASP A 107 -8.81 -7.65 -1.21
CA ASP A 107 -9.93 -7.80 -0.29
C ASP A 107 -9.44 -7.89 1.16
N ALA A 108 -10.27 -7.46 2.09
CA ALA A 108 -10.06 -7.60 3.51
C ALA A 108 -10.58 -8.95 3.98
N ILE A 109 -9.75 -9.73 4.68
CA ILE A 109 -10.24 -10.79 5.57
C ILE A 109 -9.89 -10.37 6.99
#